data_AF-A0A6S6QLE4-F1
#
_entry.id   AF-A0A6S6QLE4-F1
#
_cell.length_a   1.000
_cell.length_b   1.000
_cell.length_c   1.000
_cell.angle_alpha   90.00
_cell.angle_beta   90.00
_cell.angle_gamma   90.00
#
_symmetry.space_group_name_H-M   'P 1'
#
loop_
_entity.id
_entity.type
_entity.pdbx_description
1 polymer ?
#
loop_
_entity_poly.entity_id
_entity_poly.type
_entity_poly.pdbx_seq_one_letter_code
_entity_poly.pdbx_strand_id
1 'polypeptide(L)'
;MALESDPLTYQAAEMVKRKRGAAKTPRLQSALDETLDRFRTDAVADLFKRKLTAKNIPFNDDLISKLVDHAFSGSDADFDGPDIEIEITNDDIAELEIAVEAVISDLPTIIDKASAATSRELLKKLKAGWPDQFEFEAEHRKGFEKRLEARWGKALSLLRMQVSLSLELGQSFFDRNRKSRWKRDKSKRELLVRLHVRACQVTAEILALLETGYSDGAMARWRTLYEIGIIATLVASHDDDLAERYMAHEVIEARNGAKLYSQNYEELGYKPIPAEEISEINAMADKAIAKYGTSFGKSYGWAAHHLRHKDPQFSDLQTAAGRSKMRSHYKMASHNVHAGIKGLTHRLSSLAPDRFVAGSSNAGLDEPGQNTAITFCQITVLLLAYRPEFDEVVAMKLLSDLRDDCVREFVKAGRKLKKEERERQTGEALRIRSGESSRKRRADR
;
A
#
# COMPACT_ATOMS: atom_id res chain seq x y z
N MET A 1 8.78 -19.61 16.18
CA MET A 1 7.86 -19.68 15.02
C MET A 1 6.51 -18.96 15.23
N ALA A 2 6.26 -18.26 16.35
CA ALA A 2 4.91 -17.72 16.67
C ALA A 2 4.58 -16.35 16.01
N LEU A 3 5.58 -15.51 15.76
CA LEU A 3 5.46 -14.33 14.92
C LEU A 3 6.63 -14.36 13.93
N GLU A 4 6.31 -14.69 12.70
CA GLU A 4 7.15 -14.34 11.57
C GLU A 4 6.29 -13.41 10.71
N SER A 5 6.34 -12.12 11.02
CA SER A 5 6.29 -11.14 9.95
C SER A 5 7.47 -11.47 9.04
N ASP A 6 7.30 -11.56 7.73
CA ASP A 6 8.46 -11.43 6.86
C ASP A 6 8.94 -9.98 7.04
N PRO A 7 10.06 -9.71 7.74
CA PRO A 7 10.52 -8.35 7.97
C PRO A 7 11.26 -7.84 6.72
N LEU A 8 10.59 -7.95 5.57
CA LEU A 8 10.93 -7.25 4.34
C LEU A 8 10.30 -5.86 4.47
N THR A 9 11.02 -4.90 5.07
CA THR A 9 11.97 -4.11 4.28
C THR A 9 13.29 -3.74 4.98
N TYR A 10 13.47 -3.96 6.29
CA TYR A 10 14.72 -3.54 6.97
C TYR A 10 15.71 -4.67 7.26
N GLN A 11 15.26 -5.91 7.55
CA GLN A 11 16.19 -7.00 7.89
C GLN A 11 16.77 -7.70 6.66
N ALA A 12 16.00 -7.83 5.56
CA ALA A 12 16.56 -8.27 4.28
C ALA A 12 17.56 -7.24 3.72
N ALA A 13 17.32 -5.94 3.91
CA ALA A 13 18.30 -4.90 3.60
C ALA A 13 19.58 -5.04 4.46
N GLU A 14 19.47 -5.47 5.71
CA GLU A 14 20.62 -5.81 6.56
C GLU A 14 21.36 -7.08 6.13
N MET A 15 20.66 -8.15 5.72
CA MET A 15 21.32 -9.37 5.22
C MET A 15 21.96 -9.18 3.85
N VAL A 16 21.33 -8.39 2.97
CA VAL A 16 21.93 -7.95 1.70
C VAL A 16 23.13 -7.03 1.96
N LYS A 17 23.08 -6.14 2.97
CA LYS A 17 24.25 -5.39 3.47
C LYS A 17 25.34 -6.25 4.12
N ARG A 18 25.03 -7.46 4.58
CA ARG A 18 26.02 -8.40 5.15
C ARG A 18 26.67 -9.27 4.08
N LYS A 19 25.94 -9.67 3.03
CA LYS A 19 26.49 -10.39 1.86
C LYS A 19 27.26 -9.49 0.90
N ARG A 20 26.80 -8.24 0.70
CA ARG A 20 27.61 -7.17 0.12
C ARG A 20 28.60 -6.78 1.21
N GLY A 21 29.79 -7.36 1.24
CA GLY A 21 30.80 -7.11 2.27
C GLY A 21 30.81 -5.64 2.69
N ALA A 22 30.90 -5.39 4.00
CA ALA A 22 30.79 -4.08 4.63
C ALA A 22 31.93 -3.12 4.26
N ALA A 23 32.15 -2.86 2.97
CA ALA A 23 32.63 -1.57 2.54
C ALA A 23 31.49 -0.61 2.90
N LYS A 24 31.64 0.12 4.02
CA LYS A 24 30.96 1.39 4.22
C LYS A 24 31.19 2.17 2.93
N THR A 25 30.24 2.14 2.00
CA THR A 25 30.29 3.04 0.86
C THR A 25 30.25 4.42 1.50
N PRO A 26 31.31 5.24 1.40
CA PRO A 26 31.26 6.58 1.96
C PRO A 26 29.99 7.23 1.40
N ARG A 27 29.22 7.89 2.28
CA ARG A 27 28.03 8.60 1.80
C ARG A 27 28.54 9.55 0.72
N LEU A 28 27.87 9.59 -0.43
CA LEU A 28 28.27 10.45 -1.55
C LEU A 28 28.45 11.91 -1.09
N GLN A 29 27.67 12.32 -0.08
CA GLN A 29 27.84 13.58 0.64
C GLN A 29 29.22 13.75 1.27
N SER A 30 29.72 12.76 2.02
CA SER A 30 31.05 12.83 2.64
C SER A 30 32.18 12.96 1.62
N ALA A 31 32.06 12.29 0.47
CA ALA A 31 33.04 12.44 -0.61
C ALA A 31 32.98 13.82 -1.29
N LEU A 32 31.78 14.40 -1.39
CA LEU A 32 31.59 15.77 -1.87
C LEU A 32 32.18 16.79 -0.89
N ASP A 33 31.89 16.63 0.40
CA ASP A 33 32.41 17.49 1.48
C ASP A 33 33.95 17.47 1.48
N GLU A 34 34.57 16.27 1.40
CA GLU A 34 36.03 16.12 1.30
C GLU A 34 36.63 16.78 0.03
N THR A 35 35.86 16.83 -1.07
CA THR A 35 36.33 17.46 -2.31
C THR A 35 36.27 18.98 -2.22
N LEU A 36 35.21 19.52 -1.59
CA LEU A 36 35.08 20.96 -1.33
C LEU A 36 36.15 21.46 -0.35
N ASP A 37 36.43 20.68 0.70
CA ASP A 37 37.50 21.01 1.66
C ASP A 37 38.88 21.01 0.99
N ARG A 38 39.17 20.05 0.10
CA ARG A 38 40.42 20.05 -0.69
C ARG A 38 40.53 21.27 -1.60
N PHE A 39 39.46 21.62 -2.31
CA PHE A 39 39.46 22.81 -3.17
C PHE A 39 39.81 24.08 -2.39
N ARG A 40 39.25 24.23 -1.18
CA ARG A 40 39.58 25.35 -0.28
C ARG A 40 41.07 25.36 0.09
N THR A 41 41.63 24.21 0.46
CA THR A 41 43.05 24.08 0.80
C THR A 41 43.96 24.39 -0.39
N ASP A 42 43.63 23.87 -1.58
CA ASP A 42 44.43 24.05 -2.80
C ASP A 42 44.45 25.50 -3.27
N ALA A 43 43.32 26.22 -3.20
CA ALA A 43 43.24 27.62 -3.60
C ALA A 43 44.16 28.53 -2.76
N VAL A 44 44.22 28.30 -1.44
CA VAL A 44 45.10 29.04 -0.53
C VAL A 44 46.55 28.61 -0.70
N ALA A 45 46.81 27.32 -0.90
CA ALA A 45 48.16 26.81 -1.20
C ALA A 45 48.74 27.46 -2.46
N ASP A 46 47.95 27.58 -3.52
CA ASP A 46 48.39 28.19 -4.78
C ASP A 46 48.63 29.69 -4.67
N LEU A 47 47.90 30.41 -3.80
CA LEU A 47 48.23 31.79 -3.45
C LEU A 47 49.63 31.89 -2.82
N PHE A 48 49.92 31.04 -1.81
CA PHE A 48 51.22 31.06 -1.14
C PHE A 48 52.38 30.71 -2.09
N LYS A 49 52.22 29.69 -2.94
CA LYS A 49 53.23 29.34 -3.95
C LYS A 49 53.55 30.51 -4.87
N ARG A 50 52.52 31.24 -5.34
CA ARG A 50 52.72 32.42 -6.20
C ARG A 50 53.47 33.54 -5.49
N LYS A 51 53.12 33.84 -4.24
CA LYS A 51 53.79 34.87 -3.43
C LYS A 51 55.25 34.56 -3.15
N LEU A 52 55.55 33.32 -2.77
CA LEU A 52 56.92 32.88 -2.52
C LEU A 52 57.75 32.88 -3.80
N THR A 53 57.15 32.47 -4.93
CA THR A 53 57.81 32.53 -6.25
C THR A 53 58.12 33.97 -6.65
N ALA A 54 57.18 34.91 -6.48
CA ALA A 54 57.38 36.32 -6.81
C ALA A 54 58.52 36.97 -6.01
N LYS A 55 58.81 36.46 -4.81
CA LYS A 55 59.91 36.89 -3.96
C LYS A 55 61.19 36.06 -4.14
N ASN A 56 61.24 35.12 -5.09
CA ASN A 56 62.35 34.17 -5.27
C ASN A 56 62.70 33.35 -4.01
N ILE A 57 61.70 33.06 -3.16
CA ILE A 57 61.87 32.26 -1.95
C ILE A 57 61.65 30.78 -2.32
N PRO A 58 62.64 29.90 -2.12
CA PRO A 58 62.45 28.47 -2.37
C PRO A 58 61.49 27.89 -1.33
N PHE A 59 60.56 27.05 -1.78
CA PHE A 59 59.58 26.38 -0.93
C PHE A 59 59.48 24.89 -1.27
N ASN A 60 58.99 24.12 -0.30
CA ASN A 60 58.62 22.71 -0.46
C ASN A 60 57.18 22.51 0.00
N ASP A 61 56.62 21.33 -0.24
CA ASP A 61 55.23 21.03 0.10
C ASP A 61 54.94 21.10 1.61
N ASP A 62 55.94 20.80 2.45
CA ASP A 62 55.84 20.92 3.92
C ASP A 62 55.65 22.38 4.37
N LEU A 63 56.43 23.30 3.80
CA LEU A 63 56.31 24.74 4.09
C LEU A 63 54.95 25.29 3.63
N ILE A 64 54.49 24.89 2.44
CA ILE A 64 53.16 25.31 1.93
C ILE A 64 52.04 24.78 2.83
N SER A 65 52.09 23.51 3.25
CA SER A 65 51.09 22.93 4.15
C SER A 65 51.03 23.70 5.47
N LYS A 66 52.19 24.00 6.08
CA LYS A 66 52.27 24.78 7.33
C LYS A 66 51.70 26.19 7.17
N LEU A 67 51.96 26.86 6.05
CA LEU A 67 51.42 28.19 5.76
C LEU A 67 49.89 28.16 5.61
N VAL A 68 49.35 27.14 4.93
CA VAL A 68 47.91 26.95 4.77
C VAL A 68 47.22 26.63 6.10
N ASP A 69 47.79 25.73 6.89
CA ASP A 69 47.28 25.38 8.22
C ASP A 69 47.30 26.59 9.16
N HIS A 70 48.39 27.37 9.13
CA HIS A 70 48.50 28.60 9.90
C HIS A 70 47.46 29.63 9.47
N ALA A 71 47.29 29.85 8.16
CA ALA A 71 46.27 30.75 7.61
C ALA A 71 44.83 30.36 8.00
N PHE A 72 44.52 29.05 8.02
CA PHE A 72 43.20 28.58 8.46
C PHE A 72 43.01 28.53 9.98
N SER A 73 44.09 28.52 10.76
CA SER A 73 44.02 28.54 12.22
C SER A 73 43.55 29.90 12.77
N GLY A 74 43.77 30.99 12.03
CA GLY A 74 43.47 32.35 12.46
C GLY A 74 44.22 32.78 13.73
N SER A 75 45.34 32.13 14.05
CA SER A 75 46.14 32.38 15.25
C SER A 75 47.21 33.44 15.00
N ASP A 76 47.32 34.41 15.92
CA ASP A 76 48.40 35.41 15.95
C ASP A 76 49.74 34.86 16.51
N ALA A 77 49.86 33.54 16.67
CA ALA A 77 51.09 32.92 17.16
C ALA A 77 52.19 32.96 16.09
N ASP A 78 53.45 33.01 16.52
CA ASP A 78 54.59 32.98 15.61
C ASP A 78 54.54 31.74 14.70
N PHE A 79 54.76 31.97 13.40
CA PHE A 79 54.81 30.90 12.41
C PHE A 79 56.03 29.99 12.66
N ASP A 80 55.80 28.69 12.84
CA ASP A 80 56.85 27.70 13.03
C ASP A 80 57.51 27.33 11.69
N GLY A 81 58.41 28.19 11.23
CA GLY A 81 59.10 28.06 9.96
C GLY A 81 60.19 29.12 9.72
N PRO A 82 60.76 29.17 8.50
CA PRO A 82 61.72 30.20 8.13
C PRO A 82 61.11 31.60 8.20
N ASP A 83 61.95 32.59 8.52
CA ASP A 83 61.55 34.00 8.55
C ASP A 83 61.22 34.47 7.12
N ILE A 84 59.92 34.60 6.84
CA ILE A 84 59.38 34.92 5.53
C ILE A 84 58.36 36.04 5.71
N GLU A 85 58.59 37.16 5.04
CA GLU A 85 57.61 38.22 4.93
C GLU A 85 56.71 37.95 3.72
N ILE A 86 55.41 37.67 3.93
CA ILE A 86 54.41 37.53 2.88
C ILE A 86 53.34 38.60 3.10
N GLU A 87 53.10 39.43 2.08
CA GLU A 87 52.01 40.40 2.10
C GLU A 87 50.87 39.88 1.22
N ILE A 88 49.70 39.70 1.85
CA ILE A 88 48.43 39.44 1.17
C ILE A 88 47.75 40.79 0.95
N THR A 89 47.59 41.17 -0.31
CA THR A 89 46.98 42.42 -0.72
C THR A 89 45.48 42.24 -0.97
N ASN A 90 44.75 43.35 -1.08
CA ASN A 90 43.33 43.31 -1.46
C ASN A 90 43.11 42.69 -2.85
N ASP A 91 44.09 42.81 -3.76
CA ASP A 91 44.02 42.19 -5.08
C ASP A 91 44.10 40.65 -5.01
N ASP A 92 44.88 40.11 -4.07
CA ASP A 92 44.94 38.65 -3.85
C ASP A 92 43.64 38.10 -3.27
N ILE A 93 43.00 38.86 -2.38
CA ILE A 93 41.70 38.50 -1.81
C ILE A 93 40.64 38.54 -2.90
N ALA A 94 40.61 39.59 -3.72
CA ALA A 94 39.68 39.70 -4.84
C ALA A 94 39.87 38.56 -5.86
N GLU A 95 41.11 38.14 -6.12
CA GLU A 95 41.39 37.01 -7.00
C GLU A 95 40.89 35.68 -6.41
N LEU A 96 41.08 35.44 -5.10
CA LEU A 96 40.52 34.28 -4.41
C LEU A 96 38.98 34.29 -4.43
N GLU A 97 38.36 35.45 -4.21
CA GLU A 97 36.90 35.61 -4.28
C GLU A 97 36.37 35.25 -5.67
N ILE A 98 37.01 35.74 -6.74
CA ILE A 98 36.65 35.39 -8.13
C ILE A 98 36.79 33.89 -8.38
N ALA A 99 37.87 33.26 -7.91
CA ALA A 99 38.11 31.83 -8.08
C ALA A 99 37.07 30.98 -7.33
N VAL A 100 36.71 31.39 -6.12
CA VAL A 100 35.66 30.73 -5.31
C VAL A 100 34.28 30.94 -5.94
N GLU A 101 33.95 32.15 -6.39
CA GLU A 101 32.67 32.47 -7.04
C GLU A 101 32.50 31.70 -8.36
N ALA A 102 33.56 31.54 -9.14
CA ALA A 102 33.56 30.71 -10.35
C ALA A 102 33.20 29.25 -10.03
N VAL A 103 33.81 28.67 -8.99
CA VAL A 103 33.50 27.29 -8.58
C VAL A 103 32.12 27.15 -7.98
N ILE A 104 31.66 28.12 -7.18
CA ILE A 104 30.28 28.14 -6.65
C ILE A 104 29.27 28.23 -7.79
N SER A 105 29.53 29.05 -8.80
CA SER A 105 28.70 29.20 -9.99
C SER A 105 28.62 27.91 -10.81
N ASP A 106 29.72 27.17 -10.92
CA ASP A 106 29.80 25.90 -11.63
C ASP A 106 29.33 24.68 -10.81
N LEU A 107 29.23 24.82 -9.48
CA LEU A 107 28.89 23.73 -8.56
C LEU A 107 27.57 23.02 -8.92
N PRO A 108 26.47 23.71 -9.27
CA PRO A 108 25.25 23.05 -9.73
C PRO A 108 25.50 22.14 -10.94
N THR A 109 26.32 22.58 -11.90
CA THR A 109 26.65 21.82 -13.11
C THR A 109 27.55 20.62 -12.80
N ILE A 110 28.50 20.79 -11.87
CA ILE A 110 29.39 19.72 -11.41
C ILE A 110 28.58 18.65 -10.68
N ILE A 111 27.72 19.06 -9.75
CA ILE A 111 26.83 18.15 -9.01
C ILE A 111 25.89 17.43 -9.96
N ASP A 112 25.29 18.11 -10.94
CA ASP A 112 24.40 17.49 -11.92
C ASP A 112 25.15 16.41 -12.74
N LYS A 113 26.31 16.73 -13.31
CA LYS A 113 27.11 15.78 -14.09
C LYS A 113 27.59 14.59 -13.27
N ALA A 114 28.10 14.84 -12.05
CA ALA A 114 28.62 13.81 -11.16
C ALA A 114 27.51 12.90 -10.63
N SER A 115 26.37 13.49 -10.22
CA SER A 115 25.21 12.73 -9.76
C SER A 115 24.60 11.90 -10.88
N ALA A 116 24.50 12.45 -12.10
CA ALA A 116 23.99 11.72 -13.27
C ALA A 116 24.90 10.55 -13.65
N ALA A 117 26.24 10.73 -13.64
CA ALA A 117 27.18 9.65 -13.90
C ALA A 117 27.12 8.55 -12.83
N THR A 118 27.12 8.95 -11.55
CA THR A 118 27.03 8.03 -10.41
C THR A 118 25.71 7.27 -10.42
N SER A 119 24.60 7.95 -10.68
CA SER A 119 23.26 7.34 -10.77
C SER A 119 23.20 6.30 -11.89
N ARG A 120 23.75 6.60 -13.07
CA ARG A 120 23.82 5.64 -14.19
C ARG A 120 24.61 4.38 -13.83
N GLU A 121 25.76 4.54 -13.19
CA GLU A 121 26.61 3.41 -12.80
C GLU A 121 25.96 2.58 -11.67
N LEU A 122 25.36 3.23 -10.67
CA LEU A 122 24.61 2.54 -9.62
C LEU A 122 23.41 1.79 -10.20
N LEU A 123 22.67 2.38 -11.13
CA LEU A 123 21.55 1.73 -11.80
C LEU A 123 22.03 0.51 -12.60
N LYS A 124 23.15 0.61 -13.31
CA LYS A 124 23.76 -0.52 -14.04
C LYS A 124 24.09 -1.67 -13.09
N LYS A 125 24.71 -1.37 -11.95
CA LYS A 125 25.02 -2.37 -10.90
C LYS A 125 23.77 -2.99 -10.29
N LEU A 126 22.75 -2.18 -10.01
CA LEU A 126 21.46 -2.66 -9.49
C LEU A 126 20.76 -3.59 -10.48
N LYS A 127 20.73 -3.23 -11.77
CA LYS A 127 20.16 -4.06 -12.84
C LYS A 127 20.92 -5.38 -12.98
N ALA A 128 22.25 -5.34 -12.93
CA ALA A 128 23.08 -6.55 -13.03
C ALA A 128 22.86 -7.50 -11.83
N GLY A 129 22.70 -6.97 -10.61
CA GLY A 129 22.45 -7.77 -9.41
C GLY A 129 20.98 -8.06 -9.11
N TRP A 130 20.04 -7.56 -9.93
CA TRP A 130 18.61 -7.74 -9.70
C TRP A 130 18.13 -9.20 -9.81
N PRO A 131 18.58 -10.01 -10.79
CA PRO A 131 18.14 -11.41 -10.89
C PRO A 131 18.39 -12.21 -9.60
N ASP A 132 19.61 -12.17 -9.06
CA ASP A 132 19.97 -12.86 -7.83
C ASP A 132 19.16 -12.37 -6.61
N GLN A 133 18.95 -11.05 -6.52
CA GLN A 133 18.14 -10.45 -5.47
C GLN A 133 16.67 -10.90 -5.56
N PHE A 134 16.12 -10.92 -6.78
CA PHE A 134 14.75 -11.37 -7.04
C PHE A 134 14.57 -12.84 -6.68
N GLU A 135 15.51 -13.71 -7.04
CA GLU A 135 15.47 -15.13 -6.69
C GLU A 135 15.49 -15.33 -5.17
N PHE A 136 16.39 -14.63 -4.48
CA PHE A 136 16.44 -14.66 -3.01
C PHE A 136 15.11 -14.21 -2.37
N GLU A 137 14.54 -13.11 -2.83
CA GLU A 137 13.23 -12.62 -2.35
C GLU A 137 12.09 -13.59 -2.67
N ALA A 138 12.11 -14.24 -3.85
CA ALA A 138 11.13 -15.22 -4.25
C ALA A 138 11.17 -16.49 -3.38
N GLU A 139 12.36 -16.98 -3.02
CA GLU A 139 12.50 -18.09 -2.08
C GLU A 139 12.00 -17.74 -0.68
N HIS A 140 12.32 -16.54 -0.19
CA HIS A 140 11.86 -16.07 1.12
C HIS A 140 10.34 -16.02 1.19
N ARG A 141 9.70 -15.44 0.16
CA ARG A 141 8.24 -15.40 -0.02
C ARG A 141 7.62 -16.80 -0.05
N LYS A 142 8.16 -17.73 -0.85
CA LYS A 142 7.69 -19.13 -0.87
C LYS A 142 7.79 -19.79 0.50
N GLY A 143 8.88 -19.52 1.22
CA GLY A 143 9.06 -20.01 2.59
C GLY A 143 7.98 -19.47 3.53
N PHE A 144 7.70 -18.16 3.46
CA PHE A 144 6.64 -17.51 4.23
C PHE A 144 5.26 -18.12 3.91
N GLU A 145 4.90 -18.23 2.63
CA GLU A 145 3.62 -18.79 2.17
C GLU A 145 3.42 -20.22 2.67
N LYS A 146 4.45 -21.07 2.66
CA LYS A 146 4.38 -22.42 3.23
C LYS A 146 4.03 -22.41 4.73
N ARG A 147 4.59 -21.49 5.50
CA ARG A 147 4.31 -21.37 6.94
C ARG A 147 2.94 -20.76 7.21
N LEU A 148 2.51 -19.84 6.36
CA LEU A 148 1.15 -19.31 6.35
C LEU A 148 0.14 -20.44 6.10
N GLU A 149 0.34 -21.23 5.04
CA GLU A 149 -0.51 -22.37 4.69
C GLU A 149 -0.50 -23.45 5.79
N ALA A 150 0.64 -23.71 6.43
CA ALA A 150 0.70 -24.64 7.57
C ALA A 150 -0.20 -24.21 8.75
N ARG A 151 -0.45 -22.91 8.92
CA ARG A 151 -1.31 -22.36 9.98
C ARG A 151 -2.76 -22.20 9.54
N TRP A 152 -2.97 -21.55 8.40
CA TRP A 152 -4.27 -21.10 7.91
C TRP A 152 -4.86 -22.02 6.84
N GLY A 153 -4.08 -22.96 6.30
CA GLY A 153 -4.45 -23.76 5.13
C GLY A 153 -5.74 -24.53 5.28
N LYS A 154 -6.10 -24.99 6.49
CA LYS A 154 -7.41 -25.60 6.72
C LYS A 154 -8.57 -24.62 6.48
N ALA A 155 -8.46 -23.40 7.00
CA ALA A 155 -9.47 -22.36 6.80
C ALA A 155 -9.49 -21.86 5.34
N LEU A 156 -8.31 -21.64 4.75
CA LEU A 156 -8.16 -21.24 3.36
C LEU A 156 -8.71 -22.31 2.40
N SER A 157 -8.48 -23.59 2.68
CA SER A 157 -9.02 -24.72 1.90
C SER A 157 -10.56 -24.74 1.89
N LEU A 158 -11.19 -24.47 3.04
CA LEU A 158 -12.66 -24.38 3.11
C LEU A 158 -13.18 -23.18 2.31
N LEU A 159 -12.49 -22.03 2.36
CA LEU A 159 -12.85 -20.87 1.55
C LEU A 159 -12.65 -21.14 0.05
N ARG A 160 -11.56 -21.80 -0.36
CA ARG A 160 -11.33 -22.26 -1.74
C ARG A 160 -12.46 -23.17 -2.22
N MET A 161 -12.86 -24.12 -1.38
CA MET A 161 -13.99 -25.03 -1.67
C MET A 161 -15.29 -24.24 -1.86
N GLN A 162 -15.54 -23.24 -1.01
CA GLN A 162 -16.71 -22.39 -1.12
C GLN A 162 -16.72 -21.59 -2.44
N VAL A 163 -15.56 -21.07 -2.87
CA VAL A 163 -15.41 -20.41 -4.19
C VAL A 163 -15.74 -21.37 -5.34
N SER A 164 -15.16 -22.56 -5.35
CA SER A 164 -15.41 -23.56 -6.41
C SER A 164 -16.89 -23.91 -6.48
N LEU A 165 -17.51 -24.25 -5.35
CA LEU A 165 -18.92 -24.63 -5.28
C LEU A 165 -19.84 -23.48 -5.72
N SER A 166 -19.60 -22.26 -5.24
CA SER A 166 -20.40 -21.10 -5.64
C SER A 166 -20.27 -20.79 -7.13
N LEU A 167 -19.09 -20.98 -7.74
CA LEU A 167 -18.91 -20.81 -9.20
C LEU A 167 -19.74 -21.82 -9.99
N GLU A 168 -19.71 -23.10 -9.60
CA GLU A 168 -20.49 -24.17 -10.25
C GLU A 168 -22.00 -23.92 -10.13
N LEU A 169 -22.47 -23.52 -8.94
CA LEU A 169 -23.87 -23.19 -8.67
C LEU A 169 -24.32 -21.95 -9.46
N GLY A 170 -23.48 -20.92 -9.50
CA GLY A 170 -23.73 -19.70 -10.28
C GLY A 170 -23.81 -19.97 -11.78
N GLN A 171 -22.91 -20.80 -12.31
CA GLN A 171 -22.92 -21.23 -13.71
C GLN A 171 -24.19 -22.00 -14.05
N SER A 172 -24.56 -22.97 -13.20
CA SER A 172 -25.78 -23.76 -13.36
C SER A 172 -27.03 -22.88 -13.37
N PHE A 173 -27.12 -21.92 -12.44
CA PHE A 173 -28.21 -20.94 -12.42
C PHE A 173 -28.23 -20.09 -13.69
N PHE A 174 -27.07 -19.58 -14.13
CA PHE A 174 -26.95 -18.77 -15.33
C PHE A 174 -27.43 -19.51 -16.58
N ASP A 175 -27.01 -20.76 -16.77
CA ASP A 175 -27.39 -21.57 -17.93
C ASP A 175 -28.89 -21.84 -17.97
N ARG A 176 -29.52 -22.14 -16.82
CA ARG A 176 -30.98 -22.28 -16.73
C ARG A 176 -31.68 -20.95 -16.99
N ASN A 177 -31.18 -19.86 -16.44
CA ASN A 177 -31.74 -18.53 -16.63
C ASN A 177 -31.70 -18.11 -18.11
N ARG A 178 -30.58 -18.35 -18.81
CA ARG A 178 -30.41 -18.05 -20.23
C ARG A 178 -31.38 -18.83 -21.12
N LYS A 179 -31.67 -20.09 -20.76
CA LYS A 179 -32.62 -20.95 -21.49
C LYS A 179 -34.08 -20.66 -21.15
N SER A 180 -34.34 -19.94 -20.06
CA SER A 180 -35.70 -19.65 -19.59
C SER A 180 -36.42 -18.66 -20.53
N ARG A 181 -37.63 -19.02 -20.94
CA ARG A 181 -38.54 -18.13 -21.72
C ARG A 181 -39.39 -17.22 -20.82
N TRP A 182 -39.20 -17.30 -19.51
CA TRP A 182 -40.06 -16.62 -18.54
C TRP A 182 -39.67 -15.15 -18.39
N LYS A 183 -40.63 -14.24 -18.66
CA LYS A 183 -40.37 -12.79 -18.76
C LYS A 183 -40.45 -12.02 -17.44
N ARG A 184 -41.20 -12.52 -16.45
CA ARG A 184 -41.31 -11.84 -15.15
C ARG A 184 -39.95 -11.82 -14.46
N ASP A 185 -39.68 -10.85 -13.60
CA ASP A 185 -38.43 -10.67 -12.84
C ASP A 185 -37.13 -10.86 -13.66
N LYS A 186 -37.14 -10.53 -14.95
CA LYS A 186 -36.01 -10.81 -15.85
C LYS A 186 -34.82 -9.95 -15.44
N SER A 187 -35.05 -8.67 -15.22
CA SER A 187 -34.03 -7.69 -14.83
C SER A 187 -33.43 -8.04 -13.46
N LYS A 188 -34.26 -8.50 -12.52
CA LYS A 188 -33.83 -9.00 -11.21
C LYS A 188 -32.91 -10.20 -11.33
N ARG A 189 -33.30 -11.24 -12.09
CA ARG A 189 -32.45 -12.44 -12.26
C ARG A 189 -31.12 -12.09 -12.92
N GLU A 190 -31.16 -11.25 -13.95
CA GLU A 190 -29.95 -10.79 -14.64
C GLU A 190 -29.03 -10.02 -13.69
N LEU A 191 -29.58 -9.10 -12.90
CA LEU A 191 -28.82 -8.32 -11.94
C LEU A 191 -28.23 -9.21 -10.82
N LEU A 192 -28.99 -10.17 -10.28
CA LEU A 192 -28.47 -11.11 -9.28
C LEU A 192 -27.30 -11.94 -9.82
N VAL A 193 -27.36 -12.38 -11.09
CA VAL A 193 -26.23 -13.06 -11.74
C VAL A 193 -25.02 -12.13 -11.85
N ARG A 194 -25.20 -10.89 -12.31
CA ARG A 194 -24.10 -9.91 -12.44
C ARG A 194 -23.43 -9.63 -11.09
N LEU A 195 -24.24 -9.45 -10.04
CA LEU A 195 -23.76 -9.27 -8.67
C LEU A 195 -23.02 -10.51 -8.15
N HIS A 196 -23.53 -11.71 -8.43
CA HIS A 196 -22.87 -12.97 -8.04
C HIS A 196 -21.52 -13.17 -8.75
N VAL A 197 -21.45 -12.90 -10.06
CA VAL A 197 -20.18 -12.95 -10.82
C VAL A 197 -19.17 -11.98 -10.21
N ARG A 198 -19.60 -10.75 -9.92
CA ARG A 198 -18.73 -9.76 -9.26
C ARG A 198 -18.29 -10.22 -7.87
N ALA A 199 -19.18 -10.83 -7.10
CA ALA A 199 -18.86 -11.39 -5.79
C ALA A 199 -17.84 -12.52 -5.87
N CYS A 200 -17.91 -13.39 -6.89
CA CYS A 200 -16.91 -14.43 -7.13
C CYS A 200 -15.52 -13.83 -7.40
N GLN A 201 -15.46 -12.81 -8.27
CA GLN A 201 -14.21 -12.09 -8.57
C GLN A 201 -13.59 -11.47 -7.31
N VAL A 202 -14.38 -10.70 -6.55
CA VAL A 202 -13.91 -10.03 -5.33
C VAL A 202 -13.49 -11.07 -4.27
N THR A 203 -14.19 -12.20 -4.17
CA THR A 203 -13.80 -13.28 -3.26
C THR A 203 -12.47 -13.92 -3.67
N ALA A 204 -12.21 -14.09 -4.97
CA ALA A 204 -10.92 -14.56 -5.47
C ALA A 204 -9.79 -13.55 -5.19
N GLU A 205 -10.03 -12.24 -5.35
CA GLU A 205 -9.09 -11.18 -4.96
C GLU A 205 -8.76 -11.25 -3.46
N ILE A 206 -9.78 -11.41 -2.62
CA ILE A 206 -9.62 -11.57 -1.16
C ILE A 206 -8.76 -12.79 -0.87
N LEU A 207 -9.07 -13.94 -1.48
CA LEU A 207 -8.34 -15.18 -1.26
C LEU A 207 -6.87 -15.03 -1.63
N ALA A 208 -6.54 -14.45 -2.79
CA ALA A 208 -5.16 -14.21 -3.20
C ALA A 208 -4.39 -13.32 -2.20
N LEU A 209 -5.05 -12.30 -1.63
CA LEU A 209 -4.46 -11.45 -0.60
C LEU A 209 -4.27 -12.20 0.73
N LEU A 210 -5.21 -13.06 1.11
CA LEU A 210 -5.07 -13.88 2.32
C LEU A 210 -3.93 -14.90 2.16
N GLU A 211 -3.83 -15.57 1.02
CA GLU A 211 -2.79 -16.58 0.71
C GLU A 211 -1.37 -16.00 0.71
N THR A 212 -1.25 -14.68 0.52
CA THR A 212 0.03 -13.96 0.52
C THR A 212 0.23 -13.11 1.79
N GLY A 213 -0.67 -13.19 2.78
CA GLY A 213 -0.53 -12.55 4.09
C GLY A 213 -0.86 -11.05 4.13
N TYR A 214 -1.69 -10.54 3.21
CA TYR A 214 -2.13 -9.14 3.16
C TYR A 214 -3.55 -8.97 3.72
N SER A 215 -3.72 -9.22 5.03
CA SER A 215 -5.03 -9.17 5.71
C SER A 215 -5.74 -7.81 5.63
N ASP A 216 -5.01 -6.70 5.73
CA ASP A 216 -5.60 -5.35 5.61
C ASP A 216 -6.16 -5.09 4.20
N GLY A 217 -5.42 -5.53 3.17
CA GLY A 217 -5.87 -5.48 1.78
C GLY A 217 -7.08 -6.38 1.53
N ALA A 218 -7.06 -7.59 2.09
CA ALA A 218 -8.19 -8.51 2.05
C ALA A 218 -9.44 -7.90 2.70
N MET A 219 -9.30 -7.24 3.84
CA MET A 219 -10.41 -6.55 4.51
C MET A 219 -10.95 -5.38 3.67
N ALA A 220 -10.06 -4.65 2.99
CA ALA A 220 -10.46 -3.59 2.06
C ALA A 220 -11.28 -4.14 0.87
N ARG A 221 -10.95 -5.32 0.34
CA ARG A 221 -11.74 -6.00 -0.70
C ARG A 221 -13.05 -6.58 -0.15
N TRP A 222 -13.03 -7.12 1.07
CA TRP A 222 -14.26 -7.58 1.74
C TRP A 222 -15.32 -6.47 1.84
N ARG A 223 -14.92 -5.21 2.02
CA ARG A 223 -15.85 -4.08 1.99
C ARG A 223 -16.66 -4.01 0.69
N THR A 224 -16.01 -4.17 -0.46
CA THR A 224 -16.69 -4.25 -1.76
C THR A 224 -17.61 -5.46 -1.83
N LEU A 225 -17.18 -6.62 -1.33
CA LEU A 225 -18.04 -7.80 -1.24
C LEU A 225 -19.29 -7.55 -0.37
N TYR A 226 -19.12 -6.83 0.74
CA TYR A 226 -20.21 -6.43 1.61
C TYR A 226 -21.20 -5.49 0.90
N GLU A 227 -20.72 -4.48 0.18
CA GLU A 227 -21.56 -3.59 -0.64
C GLU A 227 -22.37 -4.39 -1.67
N ILE A 228 -21.74 -5.35 -2.37
CA ILE A 228 -22.43 -6.26 -3.28
C ILE A 228 -23.51 -7.06 -2.55
N GLY A 229 -23.22 -7.57 -1.35
CA GLY A 229 -24.18 -8.30 -0.52
C GLY A 229 -25.40 -7.45 -0.13
N ILE A 230 -25.20 -6.17 0.19
CA ILE A 230 -26.31 -5.23 0.47
C ILE A 230 -27.19 -5.06 -0.76
N ILE A 231 -26.60 -4.78 -1.92
CA ILE A 231 -27.35 -4.57 -3.17
C ILE A 231 -28.09 -5.86 -3.56
N ALA A 232 -27.42 -7.01 -3.52
CA ALA A 232 -28.04 -8.31 -3.83
C ALA A 232 -29.24 -8.61 -2.91
N THR A 233 -29.13 -8.26 -1.62
CA THR A 233 -30.24 -8.43 -0.68
C THR A 233 -31.43 -7.56 -1.04
N LEU A 234 -31.20 -6.28 -1.38
CA LEU A 234 -32.28 -5.38 -1.80
C LEU A 234 -32.94 -5.87 -3.09
N VAL A 235 -32.16 -6.26 -4.09
CA VAL A 235 -32.65 -6.78 -5.37
C VAL A 235 -33.47 -8.06 -5.18
N ALA A 236 -33.02 -8.97 -4.34
CA ALA A 236 -33.75 -10.20 -4.03
C ALA A 236 -35.07 -9.93 -3.28
N SER A 237 -35.12 -8.89 -2.45
CA SER A 237 -36.27 -8.57 -1.58
C SER A 237 -37.35 -7.70 -2.23
N HIS A 238 -37.08 -7.10 -3.40
CA HIS A 238 -38.01 -6.22 -4.10
C HIS A 238 -38.42 -6.80 -5.46
N ASP A 239 -39.14 -6.04 -6.28
CA ASP A 239 -39.61 -6.43 -7.61
C ASP A 239 -38.60 -6.12 -8.74
N ASP A 240 -39.01 -6.39 -9.98
CA ASP A 240 -38.19 -6.13 -11.17
C ASP A 240 -37.88 -4.62 -11.34
N ASP A 241 -38.75 -3.73 -10.87
CA ASP A 241 -38.60 -2.28 -10.97
C ASP A 241 -37.34 -1.79 -10.24
N LEU A 242 -37.02 -2.33 -9.05
CA LEU A 242 -35.77 -1.96 -8.35
C LEU A 242 -34.54 -2.35 -9.19
N ALA A 243 -34.56 -3.53 -9.80
CA ALA A 243 -33.44 -4.00 -10.61
C ALA A 243 -33.27 -3.16 -11.88
N GLU A 244 -34.38 -2.79 -12.52
CA GLU A 244 -34.38 -1.88 -13.68
C GLU A 244 -33.84 -0.49 -13.30
N ARG A 245 -34.27 0.07 -12.17
CA ARG A 245 -33.75 1.35 -11.65
C ARG A 245 -32.26 1.29 -11.36
N TYR A 246 -31.78 0.20 -10.75
CA TYR A 246 -30.35 0.01 -10.47
C TYR A 246 -29.54 0.00 -11.77
N MET A 247 -29.97 -0.79 -12.77
CA MET A 247 -29.28 -0.86 -14.06
C MET A 247 -29.34 0.48 -14.82
N ALA A 248 -30.48 1.17 -14.76
CA ALA A 248 -30.65 2.48 -15.39
C ALA A 248 -29.86 3.60 -14.70
N HIS A 249 -29.33 3.37 -13.49
CA HIS A 249 -28.58 4.40 -12.75
C HIS A 249 -27.17 4.63 -13.30
N GLU A 250 -26.70 3.74 -14.18
CA GLU A 250 -25.42 3.88 -14.89
C GLU A 250 -25.28 5.25 -15.58
N VAL A 251 -26.37 5.78 -16.19
CA VAL A 251 -26.33 7.09 -16.85
C VAL A 251 -26.10 8.26 -15.88
N ILE A 252 -26.49 8.11 -14.61
CA ILE A 252 -26.24 9.11 -13.56
C ILE A 252 -24.76 9.06 -13.16
N GLU A 253 -24.20 7.86 -13.01
CA GLU A 253 -22.78 7.67 -12.74
C GLU A 253 -21.91 8.19 -13.91
N ALA A 254 -22.31 7.91 -15.16
CA ALA A 254 -21.65 8.43 -16.36
C ALA A 254 -21.64 9.97 -16.39
N ARG A 255 -22.77 10.62 -16.10
CA ARG A 255 -22.86 12.08 -16.00
C ARG A 255 -21.94 12.66 -14.92
N ASN A 256 -21.95 12.06 -13.73
CA ASN A 256 -21.10 12.49 -12.62
C ASN A 256 -19.61 12.32 -12.95
N GLY A 257 -19.25 11.20 -13.58
CA GLY A 257 -17.91 10.91 -14.06
C GLY A 257 -17.44 11.90 -15.13
N ALA A 258 -18.27 12.17 -16.14
CA ALA A 258 -17.97 13.15 -17.18
C ALA A 258 -17.76 14.55 -16.59
N LYS A 259 -18.61 14.97 -15.64
CA LYS A 259 -18.45 16.26 -14.95
C LYS A 259 -17.12 16.34 -14.20
N LEU A 260 -16.74 15.30 -13.45
CA LEU A 260 -15.49 15.27 -12.71
C LEU A 260 -14.28 15.23 -13.65
N TYR A 261 -14.38 14.51 -14.76
CA TYR A 261 -13.35 14.47 -15.79
C TYR A 261 -13.13 15.86 -16.41
N SER A 262 -14.21 16.53 -16.82
CA SER A 262 -14.15 17.88 -17.39
C SER A 262 -13.52 18.92 -16.47
N GLN A 263 -13.52 18.70 -15.15
CA GLN A 263 -12.88 19.58 -14.18
C GLN A 263 -11.35 19.45 -14.13
N ASN A 264 -10.79 18.29 -14.50
CA ASN A 264 -9.39 17.96 -14.19
C ASN A 264 -8.56 17.52 -15.42
N TYR A 265 -9.17 17.32 -16.59
CA TYR A 265 -8.49 16.69 -17.73
C TYR A 265 -7.27 17.47 -18.24
N GLU A 266 -7.31 18.82 -18.23
CA GLU A 266 -6.21 19.67 -18.69
C GLU A 266 -4.99 19.53 -17.79
N GLU A 267 -5.18 19.59 -16.47
CA GLU A 267 -4.11 19.43 -15.48
C GLU A 267 -3.45 18.04 -15.56
N LEU A 268 -4.22 17.02 -15.95
CA LEU A 268 -3.74 15.65 -16.12
C LEU A 268 -3.15 15.36 -17.51
N GLY A 269 -3.16 16.33 -18.43
CA GLY A 269 -2.64 16.17 -19.80
C GLY A 269 -3.48 15.25 -20.68
N TYR A 270 -4.76 15.06 -20.35
CA TYR A 270 -5.69 14.25 -21.15
C TYR A 270 -6.45 15.10 -22.17
N LYS A 271 -7.14 14.46 -23.12
CA LYS A 271 -8.00 15.14 -24.11
C LYS A 271 -9.40 15.39 -23.54
N PRO A 272 -10.09 16.48 -23.91
CA PRO A 272 -11.47 16.70 -23.47
C PRO A 272 -12.41 15.63 -24.04
N ILE A 273 -13.50 15.34 -23.34
CA ILE A 273 -14.63 14.58 -23.89
C ILE A 273 -15.30 15.47 -24.95
N PRO A 274 -15.63 14.95 -26.16
CA PRO A 274 -16.35 15.71 -27.18
C PRO A 274 -17.66 16.31 -26.65
N ALA A 275 -17.97 17.54 -27.07
CA ALA A 275 -19.17 18.24 -26.62
C ALA A 275 -20.48 17.50 -26.98
N GLU A 276 -20.49 16.80 -28.11
CA GLU A 276 -21.61 15.93 -28.53
C GLU A 276 -21.83 14.79 -27.54
N GLU A 277 -20.76 14.08 -27.14
CA GLU A 277 -20.83 12.99 -26.16
C GLU A 277 -21.29 13.48 -24.78
N ILE A 278 -20.81 14.65 -24.33
CA ILE A 278 -21.29 15.28 -23.08
C ILE A 278 -22.79 15.58 -23.18
N SER A 279 -23.25 16.09 -24.32
CA SER A 279 -24.67 16.39 -24.55
C SER A 279 -25.52 15.13 -24.51
N GLU A 280 -25.08 14.05 -25.15
CA GLU A 280 -25.74 12.75 -25.14
C GLU A 280 -25.85 12.16 -23.72
N ILE A 281 -24.76 12.16 -22.96
CA ILE A 281 -24.73 11.69 -21.56
C ILE A 281 -25.73 12.47 -20.71
N ASN A 282 -25.72 13.80 -20.83
CA ASN A 282 -26.66 14.65 -20.09
C ASN A 282 -28.11 14.37 -20.49
N ALA A 283 -28.40 14.24 -21.79
CA ALA A 283 -29.75 13.95 -22.28
C ALA A 283 -30.26 12.58 -21.80
N MET A 284 -29.40 11.55 -21.77
CA MET A 284 -29.76 10.23 -21.23
C MET A 284 -30.05 10.29 -19.72
N ALA A 285 -29.23 11.01 -18.95
CA ALA A 285 -29.43 11.20 -17.52
C ALA A 285 -30.72 11.99 -17.22
N ASP A 286 -30.97 13.09 -17.92
CA ASP A 286 -32.18 13.90 -17.75
C ASP A 286 -33.44 13.10 -18.11
N LYS A 287 -33.38 12.27 -19.17
CA LYS A 287 -34.47 11.34 -19.52
C LYS A 287 -34.73 10.31 -18.41
N ALA A 288 -33.68 9.76 -17.79
CA ALA A 288 -33.83 8.83 -16.67
C ALA A 288 -34.41 9.52 -15.43
N ILE A 289 -33.99 10.75 -15.12
CA ILE A 289 -34.54 11.56 -14.02
C ILE A 289 -36.01 11.89 -14.29
N ALA A 290 -36.37 12.27 -15.51
CA ALA A 290 -37.77 12.52 -15.88
C ALA A 290 -38.64 11.27 -15.73
N LYS A 291 -38.11 10.09 -16.05
CA LYS A 291 -38.81 8.80 -15.89
C LYS A 291 -38.96 8.38 -14.42
N TYR A 292 -37.90 8.48 -13.62
CA TYR A 292 -37.84 7.87 -12.29
C TYR A 292 -38.03 8.85 -11.13
N GLY A 293 -38.06 10.16 -11.41
CA GLY A 293 -38.20 11.25 -10.44
C GLY A 293 -36.86 11.92 -10.08
N THR A 294 -36.93 13.13 -9.53
CA THR A 294 -35.76 13.97 -9.20
C THR A 294 -34.78 13.30 -8.24
N SER A 295 -35.28 12.49 -7.30
CA SER A 295 -34.44 11.71 -6.38
C SER A 295 -33.53 10.70 -7.07
N PHE A 296 -33.85 10.28 -8.31
CA PHE A 296 -33.03 9.33 -9.07
C PHE A 296 -31.62 9.86 -9.38
N GLY A 297 -31.47 11.19 -9.51
CA GLY A 297 -30.17 11.83 -9.76
C GLY A 297 -29.20 11.85 -8.58
N LYS A 298 -29.57 11.28 -7.42
CA LYS A 298 -28.71 11.16 -6.24
C LYS A 298 -27.85 9.88 -6.33
N SER A 299 -26.78 9.80 -5.54
CA SER A 299 -25.81 8.67 -5.58
C SER A 299 -26.44 7.29 -5.37
N TYR A 300 -27.49 7.18 -4.56
CA TYR A 300 -28.28 5.94 -4.41
C TYR A 300 -29.75 6.15 -4.81
N GLY A 301 -29.98 7.07 -5.76
CA GLY A 301 -31.30 7.47 -6.22
C GLY A 301 -32.14 6.35 -6.81
N TRP A 302 -31.50 5.29 -7.32
CA TRP A 302 -32.16 4.07 -7.79
C TRP A 302 -33.00 3.37 -6.72
N ALA A 303 -32.63 3.51 -5.44
CA ALA A 303 -33.34 2.92 -4.31
C ALA A 303 -34.40 3.85 -3.70
N ALA A 304 -34.45 5.13 -4.11
CA ALA A 304 -35.25 6.16 -3.44
C ALA A 304 -36.75 5.83 -3.34
N HIS A 305 -37.32 5.26 -4.41
CA HIS A 305 -38.72 4.87 -4.47
C HIS A 305 -39.04 3.77 -3.46
N HIS A 306 -38.30 2.65 -3.50
CA HIS A 306 -38.52 1.49 -2.63
C HIS A 306 -38.20 1.78 -1.16
N LEU A 307 -37.23 2.66 -0.89
CA LEU A 307 -36.88 3.10 0.47
C LEU A 307 -37.76 4.22 0.99
N ARG A 308 -38.61 4.82 0.15
CA ARG A 308 -39.41 6.01 0.47
C ARG A 308 -38.56 7.15 1.07
N HIS A 309 -37.36 7.33 0.53
CA HIS A 309 -36.37 8.30 1.02
C HIS A 309 -35.84 9.14 -0.13
N LYS A 310 -35.91 10.47 -0.02
CA LYS A 310 -35.62 11.39 -1.14
C LYS A 310 -34.14 11.47 -1.51
N ASP A 311 -33.25 11.19 -0.58
CA ASP A 311 -31.79 11.23 -0.79
C ASP A 311 -31.10 10.07 -0.06
N PRO A 312 -31.30 8.82 -0.51
CA PRO A 312 -30.80 7.65 0.21
C PRO A 312 -29.28 7.67 0.31
N GLN A 313 -28.77 7.29 1.47
CA GLN A 313 -27.36 7.06 1.75
C GLN A 313 -27.07 5.56 1.87
N PHE A 314 -25.80 5.17 1.78
CA PHE A 314 -25.44 3.75 1.93
C PHE A 314 -25.90 3.16 3.28
N SER A 315 -25.93 3.99 4.34
CA SER A 315 -26.49 3.63 5.65
C SER A 315 -27.96 3.21 5.59
N ASP A 316 -28.74 3.81 4.70
CA ASP A 316 -30.16 3.50 4.51
C ASP A 316 -30.31 2.17 3.78
N LEU A 317 -29.46 1.93 2.77
CA LEU A 317 -29.38 0.64 2.07
C LEU A 317 -29.05 -0.50 3.06
N GLN A 318 -28.07 -0.29 3.94
CA GLN A 318 -27.71 -1.26 4.98
C GLN A 318 -28.89 -1.58 5.91
N THR A 319 -29.69 -0.56 6.25
CA THR A 319 -30.85 -0.72 7.12
C THR A 319 -31.95 -1.50 6.43
N ALA A 320 -32.25 -1.16 5.18
CA ALA A 320 -33.23 -1.87 4.38
C ALA A 320 -32.84 -3.32 4.08
N ALA A 321 -31.55 -3.62 3.97
CA ALA A 321 -31.03 -4.97 3.85
C ALA A 321 -30.97 -5.76 5.18
N GLY A 322 -31.39 -5.16 6.31
CA GLY A 322 -31.35 -5.80 7.63
C GLY A 322 -29.94 -5.99 8.21
N ARG A 323 -28.97 -5.17 7.77
CA ARG A 323 -27.54 -5.34 8.07
C ARG A 323 -26.93 -4.18 8.87
N SER A 324 -27.74 -3.32 9.50
CA SER A 324 -27.24 -2.17 10.27
C SER A 324 -26.22 -2.53 11.36
N LYS A 325 -26.33 -3.74 11.95
CA LYS A 325 -25.37 -4.23 12.96
C LYS A 325 -23.94 -4.38 12.43
N MET A 326 -23.76 -4.60 11.12
CA MET A 326 -22.45 -4.73 10.48
C MET A 326 -21.80 -3.38 10.15
N ARG A 327 -22.48 -2.26 10.41
CA ARG A 327 -21.96 -0.91 10.10
C ARG A 327 -20.65 -0.61 10.82
N SER A 328 -20.46 -1.11 12.05
CA SER A 328 -19.20 -0.97 12.79
C SER A 328 -18.04 -1.66 12.07
N HIS A 329 -18.20 -2.93 11.70
CA HIS A 329 -17.21 -3.71 10.95
C HIS A 329 -16.91 -3.08 9.58
N TYR A 330 -17.95 -2.63 8.87
CA TYR A 330 -17.79 -1.91 7.61
C TYR A 330 -16.96 -0.63 7.78
N LYS A 331 -17.27 0.19 8.81
CA LYS A 331 -16.53 1.43 9.09
C LYS A 331 -15.08 1.16 9.47
N MET A 332 -14.81 0.10 10.23
CA MET A 332 -13.45 -0.34 10.56
C MET A 332 -12.70 -0.76 9.31
N ALA A 333 -13.32 -1.52 8.40
CA ALA A 333 -12.72 -1.89 7.11
C ALA A 333 -12.36 -0.65 6.26
N SER A 334 -13.18 0.40 6.31
CA SER A 334 -12.90 1.66 5.59
C SER A 334 -11.64 2.37 6.10
N HIS A 335 -11.25 2.20 7.36
CA HIS A 335 -10.04 2.84 7.89
C HIS A 335 -8.76 2.35 7.22
N ASN A 336 -8.71 1.09 6.78
CA ASN A 336 -7.57 0.52 6.07
C ASN A 336 -7.49 0.96 4.59
N VAL A 337 -8.51 1.66 4.10
CA VAL A 337 -8.61 2.13 2.70
C VAL A 337 -8.25 3.60 2.60
N HIS A 338 -8.67 4.40 3.58
CA HIS A 338 -8.33 5.82 3.63
C HIS A 338 -6.99 6.02 4.34
N ALA A 339 -6.17 6.94 3.84
CA ALA A 339 -4.91 7.37 4.48
C ALA A 339 -5.15 8.19 5.77
N GLY A 340 -6.20 7.87 6.53
CA GLY A 340 -6.49 8.48 7.82
C GLY A 340 -5.67 7.82 8.94
N ILE A 341 -5.51 8.53 10.05
CA ILE A 341 -4.72 8.10 11.21
C ILE A 341 -5.10 6.70 11.74
N LYS A 342 -6.36 6.30 11.59
CA LYS A 342 -6.84 4.97 11.99
C LYS A 342 -6.25 3.84 11.14
N GLY A 343 -6.04 4.04 9.83
CA GLY A 343 -5.37 3.05 8.98
C GLY A 343 -3.88 2.88 9.29
N LEU A 344 -3.25 3.89 9.91
CA LEU A 344 -1.87 3.82 10.38
C LEU A 344 -1.76 3.16 11.77
N THR A 345 -2.78 3.29 12.61
CA THR A 345 -2.74 2.88 14.03
C THR A 345 -3.50 1.58 14.34
N HIS A 346 -4.41 1.14 13.47
CA HIS A 346 -5.21 -0.08 13.64
C HIS A 346 -5.03 -0.98 12.42
N ARG A 347 -4.01 -1.85 12.44
CA ARG A 347 -3.69 -2.77 11.33
C ARG A 347 -3.89 -4.21 11.75
N LEU A 348 -4.64 -4.98 10.96
CA LEU A 348 -4.89 -6.40 11.19
C LEU A 348 -3.61 -7.22 11.07
N SER A 349 -2.71 -6.77 10.20
CA SER A 349 -1.40 -7.39 9.97
C SER A 349 -0.43 -7.28 11.16
N SER A 350 -0.75 -6.51 12.21
CA SER A 350 0.09 -6.39 13.40
C SER A 350 -0.63 -6.81 14.68
N LEU A 351 0.03 -7.65 15.49
CA LEU A 351 -0.43 -8.03 16.83
C LEU A 351 0.15 -7.13 17.93
N ALA A 352 1.05 -6.21 17.59
CA ALA A 352 1.73 -5.33 18.54
C ALA A 352 1.71 -3.87 18.01
N PRO A 353 1.20 -2.89 18.79
CA PRO A 353 1.02 -1.51 18.32
C PRO A 353 2.32 -0.79 17.91
N ASP A 354 3.46 -1.25 18.42
CA ASP A 354 4.80 -0.68 18.23
C ASP A 354 5.55 -1.29 17.01
N ARG A 355 4.97 -2.30 16.35
CA ARG A 355 5.60 -2.95 15.19
C ARG A 355 4.97 -2.50 13.88
N PHE A 356 5.78 -1.84 13.06
CA PHE A 356 5.42 -1.48 11.69
C PHE A 356 5.60 -2.66 10.74
N VAL A 357 4.53 -3.03 10.05
CA VAL A 357 4.52 -4.11 9.05
C VAL A 357 4.40 -3.49 7.66
N ALA A 358 5.45 -3.63 6.83
CA ALA A 358 5.45 -3.13 5.46
C ALA A 358 5.09 -4.20 4.42
N GLY A 359 5.39 -5.47 4.72
CA GLY A 359 5.18 -6.61 3.84
C GLY A 359 4.07 -7.56 4.31
N SER A 360 4.19 -8.83 3.90
CA SER A 360 3.26 -9.88 4.28
C SER A 360 3.31 -10.20 5.78
N SER A 361 2.17 -10.60 6.32
CA SER A 361 2.04 -10.98 7.73
C SER A 361 1.18 -12.23 7.90
N ASN A 362 1.56 -13.05 8.86
CA ASN A 362 0.77 -14.21 9.26
C ASN A 362 -0.41 -13.84 10.18
N ALA A 363 -0.59 -12.55 10.49
CA ALA A 363 -1.61 -12.04 11.42
C ALA A 363 -2.82 -11.44 10.71
N GLY A 364 -3.97 -11.56 11.39
CA GLY A 364 -5.19 -10.84 11.03
C GLY A 364 -6.00 -11.44 9.88
N LEU A 365 -5.72 -12.68 9.44
CA LEU A 365 -6.50 -13.34 8.40
C LEU A 365 -7.89 -13.78 8.89
N ASP A 366 -8.10 -13.88 10.22
CA ASP A 366 -9.34 -14.36 10.83
C ASP A 366 -10.56 -13.50 10.52
N GLU A 367 -10.43 -12.17 10.60
CA GLU A 367 -11.53 -11.24 10.33
C GLU A 367 -11.94 -11.16 8.85
N PRO A 368 -11.04 -10.83 7.90
CA PRO A 368 -11.38 -10.83 6.48
C PRO A 368 -11.83 -12.21 5.99
N GLY A 369 -11.19 -13.31 6.44
CA GLY A 369 -11.56 -14.67 6.04
C GLY A 369 -12.98 -15.06 6.45
N GLN A 370 -13.34 -14.91 7.73
CA GLN A 370 -14.68 -15.26 8.21
C GLN A 370 -15.77 -14.37 7.60
N ASN A 371 -15.50 -13.06 7.48
CA ASN A 371 -16.47 -12.12 6.96
C ASN A 371 -16.73 -12.37 5.47
N THR A 372 -15.70 -12.82 4.74
CA THR A 372 -15.82 -13.21 3.33
C THR A 372 -16.65 -14.48 3.18
N ALA A 373 -16.39 -15.52 3.98
CA ALA A 373 -17.19 -16.75 3.97
C ALA A 373 -18.68 -16.47 4.22
N ILE A 374 -18.99 -15.59 5.19
CA ILE A 374 -20.36 -15.20 5.54
C ILE A 374 -21.03 -14.43 4.39
N THR A 375 -20.42 -13.33 3.92
CA THR A 375 -21.03 -12.47 2.90
C THR A 375 -21.15 -13.21 1.57
N PHE A 376 -20.14 -13.99 1.19
CA PHE A 376 -20.16 -14.73 -0.08
C PHE A 376 -21.23 -15.83 -0.08
N CYS A 377 -21.34 -16.61 1.02
CA CYS A 377 -22.43 -17.58 1.20
C CYS A 377 -23.79 -16.91 1.05
N GLN A 378 -24.00 -15.75 1.70
CA GLN A 378 -25.25 -15.00 1.58
C GLN A 378 -25.56 -14.63 0.12
N ILE A 379 -24.59 -14.10 -0.64
CA ILE A 379 -24.80 -13.68 -2.03
C ILE A 379 -25.17 -14.89 -2.90
N THR A 380 -24.47 -16.03 -2.75
CA THR A 380 -24.81 -17.25 -3.48
C THR A 380 -26.18 -17.79 -3.09
N VAL A 381 -26.52 -17.80 -1.80
CA VAL A 381 -27.85 -18.23 -1.33
C VAL A 381 -28.96 -17.35 -1.91
N LEU A 382 -28.77 -16.02 -1.98
CA LEU A 382 -29.76 -15.11 -2.57
C LEU A 382 -30.00 -15.39 -4.07
N LEU A 383 -28.96 -15.82 -4.80
CA LEU A 383 -29.11 -16.24 -6.20
C LEU A 383 -29.96 -17.52 -6.30
N LEU A 384 -29.67 -18.52 -5.47
CA LEU A 384 -30.35 -19.82 -5.50
C LEU A 384 -31.79 -19.77 -4.98
N ALA A 385 -32.05 -18.91 -3.99
CA ALA A 385 -33.36 -18.75 -3.36
C ALA A 385 -34.42 -18.12 -4.28
N TYR A 386 -34.06 -17.64 -5.46
CA TYR A 386 -35.00 -17.01 -6.38
C TYR A 386 -36.15 -17.96 -6.79
N ARG A 387 -35.83 -19.20 -7.16
CA ARG A 387 -36.79 -20.29 -7.43
C ARG A 387 -36.11 -21.63 -7.15
N PRO A 388 -35.99 -22.01 -5.87
CA PRO A 388 -35.23 -23.19 -5.51
C PRO A 388 -36.01 -24.46 -5.87
N GLU A 389 -35.36 -25.38 -6.55
CA GLU A 389 -35.75 -26.80 -6.55
C GLU A 389 -35.05 -27.50 -5.37
N PHE A 390 -35.29 -28.80 -5.20
CA PHE A 390 -34.69 -29.55 -4.09
C PHE A 390 -33.15 -29.45 -4.11
N ASP A 391 -32.54 -29.51 -5.29
CA ASP A 391 -31.10 -29.39 -5.48
C ASP A 391 -30.56 -28.04 -4.97
N GLU A 392 -31.27 -26.92 -5.25
CA GLU A 392 -30.89 -25.61 -4.70
C GLU A 392 -31.04 -25.56 -3.19
N VAL A 393 -32.08 -26.18 -2.62
CA VAL A 393 -32.25 -26.24 -1.15
C VAL A 393 -31.09 -27.00 -0.50
N VAL A 394 -30.70 -28.15 -1.09
CA VAL A 394 -29.54 -28.92 -0.64
C VAL A 394 -28.26 -28.08 -0.78
N ALA A 395 -28.05 -27.42 -1.92
CA ALA A 395 -26.89 -26.55 -2.16
C ALA A 395 -26.79 -25.40 -1.15
N MET A 396 -27.91 -24.73 -0.84
CA MET A 396 -27.97 -23.67 0.18
C MET A 396 -27.60 -24.18 1.58
N LYS A 397 -28.01 -25.41 1.91
CA LYS A 397 -27.67 -26.05 3.19
C LYS A 397 -26.18 -26.44 3.24
N LEU A 398 -25.66 -27.04 2.18
CA LEU A 398 -24.24 -27.36 2.03
C LEU A 398 -23.36 -26.10 2.14
N LEU A 399 -23.73 -25.02 1.45
CA LEU A 399 -23.03 -23.73 1.54
C LEU A 399 -23.05 -23.16 2.97
N SER A 400 -24.16 -23.35 3.69
CA SER A 400 -24.28 -22.88 5.07
C SER A 400 -23.39 -23.66 6.03
N ASP A 401 -23.36 -24.98 5.90
CA ASP A 401 -22.52 -25.83 6.73
C ASP A 401 -21.03 -25.58 6.42
N LEU A 402 -20.67 -25.44 5.14
CA LEU A 402 -19.32 -25.07 4.70
C LEU A 402 -18.88 -23.69 5.22
N ARG A 403 -19.78 -22.69 5.17
CA ARG A 403 -19.53 -21.36 5.76
C ARG A 403 -19.21 -21.48 7.24
N ASP A 404 -20.01 -22.22 8.00
CA ASP A 404 -19.85 -22.34 9.46
C ASP A 404 -18.53 -23.04 9.82
N ASP A 405 -18.14 -24.04 9.03
CA ASP A 405 -16.83 -24.68 9.12
C ASP A 405 -15.69 -23.70 8.81
N CYS A 406 -15.82 -22.93 7.74
CA CYS A 406 -14.83 -21.95 7.32
C CYS A 406 -14.61 -20.88 8.41
N VAL A 407 -15.68 -20.27 8.92
CA VAL A 407 -15.66 -19.30 10.02
C VAL A 407 -14.97 -19.89 11.25
N ARG A 408 -15.35 -21.12 11.65
CA ARG A 408 -14.80 -21.78 12.83
C ARG A 408 -13.28 -21.98 12.69
N GLU A 409 -12.79 -22.42 11.54
CA GLU A 409 -11.36 -22.67 11.34
C GLU A 409 -10.55 -21.37 11.26
N PHE A 410 -11.07 -20.30 10.65
CA PHE A 410 -10.43 -18.97 10.70
C PHE A 410 -10.30 -18.46 12.13
N VAL A 411 -11.40 -18.49 12.90
CA VAL A 411 -11.40 -18.04 14.30
C VAL A 411 -10.44 -18.89 15.15
N LYS A 412 -10.42 -20.22 14.94
CA LYS A 412 -9.51 -21.13 15.65
C LYS A 412 -8.04 -20.81 15.35
N ALA A 413 -7.68 -20.62 14.08
CA ALA A 413 -6.31 -20.29 13.67
C ALA A 413 -5.87 -18.93 14.23
N GLY A 414 -6.74 -17.91 14.17
CA GLY A 414 -6.48 -16.59 14.74
C GLY A 414 -6.30 -16.60 16.26
N ARG A 415 -7.15 -17.34 16.99
CA ARG A 415 -7.02 -17.53 18.45
C ARG A 415 -5.72 -18.24 18.81
N LYS A 416 -5.34 -19.29 18.06
CA LYS A 416 -4.08 -20.01 18.26
C LYS A 416 -2.88 -19.08 18.09
N LEU A 417 -2.85 -18.28 17.02
CA LEU A 417 -1.80 -17.30 16.78
C LEU A 417 -1.69 -16.27 17.93
N LYS A 418 -2.82 -15.66 18.32
CA LYS A 418 -2.86 -14.68 19.41
C LYS A 418 -2.37 -15.27 20.75
N LYS A 419 -2.69 -16.54 21.02
CA LYS A 419 -2.21 -17.25 22.22
C LYS A 419 -0.70 -17.46 22.20
N GLU A 420 -0.18 -18.03 21.11
CA GLU A 420 1.26 -18.29 20.95
C GLU A 420 2.09 -17.00 21.03
N GLU A 421 1.55 -15.89 20.52
CA GLU A 421 2.22 -14.60 20.60
C GLU A 421 2.26 -14.05 22.03
N ARG A 422 1.17 -14.16 22.79
CA ARG A 422 1.15 -13.77 24.22
C ARG A 422 2.14 -14.58 25.04
N GLU A 423 2.24 -15.88 24.79
CA GLU A 423 3.20 -16.78 25.44
C GLU A 423 4.65 -16.37 25.13
N ARG A 424 4.93 -16.01 23.87
CA ARG A 424 6.25 -15.51 23.43
C ARG A 424 6.63 -14.20 24.15
N GLN A 425 5.72 -13.23 24.16
CA GLN A 425 5.94 -11.93 24.82
C GLN A 425 6.20 -12.09 26.32
N THR A 426 5.44 -12.97 26.98
CA THR A 426 5.63 -13.26 28.40
C THR A 426 6.99 -13.93 28.66
N GLY A 427 7.38 -14.90 27.82
CA GLY A 427 8.68 -15.56 27.92
C GLY A 427 9.87 -14.61 27.68
N GLU A 428 9.74 -13.67 26.75
CA GLU A 428 10.75 -12.63 26.50
C GLU A 428 10.88 -11.66 27.68
N ALA A 429 9.76 -11.19 28.24
CA ALA A 429 9.77 -10.32 29.42
C ALA A 429 10.43 -10.99 30.64
N LEU A 430 10.18 -12.28 30.84
CA LEU A 430 10.83 -13.07 31.91
C LEU A 430 12.35 -13.19 31.68
N ARG A 431 12.78 -13.44 30.44
CA ARG A 431 14.21 -13.51 30.09
C ARG A 431 14.93 -12.19 30.31
N ILE A 432 14.33 -11.06 29.89
CA ILE A 432 14.90 -9.72 30.09
C ILE A 432 15.10 -9.43 31.58
N ARG A 433 14.07 -9.66 32.40
CA ARG A 433 14.15 -9.48 33.86
C ARG A 433 15.23 -10.35 34.51
N SER A 434 15.37 -11.61 34.07
CA SER A 434 16.42 -12.51 34.58
C SER A 434 17.84 -12.07 34.17
N GLY A 435 17.99 -11.52 32.96
CA GLY A 435 19.26 -10.99 32.45
C GLY A 435 19.68 -9.68 33.13
N GLU A 436 18.74 -8.78 33.41
CA GLU A 436 18.98 -7.56 34.19
C GLU A 436 19.34 -7.87 35.64
N SER A 437 18.66 -8.83 36.27
CA SER A 437 19.00 -9.29 37.62
C SER A 437 20.41 -9.89 37.68
N SER A 438 20.81 -10.64 36.65
CA SER A 438 22.15 -11.24 36.53
C SER A 438 23.24 -10.19 36.28
N ARG A 439 22.95 -9.12 35.52
CA ARG A 439 23.87 -8.00 35.30
C ARG A 439 24.03 -7.15 36.56
N LYS A 440 22.95 -6.90 37.31
CA LYS A 440 22.99 -6.14 38.56
C LYS A 440 23.82 -6.86 39.64
N ARG A 441 23.64 -8.17 39.80
CA ARG A 441 24.47 -9.01 40.70
C ARG A 441 25.95 -9.08 40.33
N ARG A 442 26.31 -8.82 39.08
CA ARG A 442 27.71 -8.73 38.62
C ARG A 442 28.31 -7.34 38.79
N ALA A 443 27.50 -6.30 38.92
CA ALA A 443 27.95 -4.94 39.19
C ALA A 443 28.13 -4.67 40.69
N ASP A 444 27.42 -5.42 41.54
CA ASP A 444 27.51 -5.35 43.01
C ASP A 444 28.61 -6.27 43.60
N ARG A 445 29.43 -6.91 42.76
CA ARG A 445 30.61 -7.72 43.12
C ARG A 445 31.84 -7.10 42.48
#